data_AF-A0A9N9X742-F1
#
_entry.id   AF-A0A9N9X742-F1
#
_cell.length_a   1.000
_cell.length_b   1.000
_cell.length_c   1.000
_cell.angle_alpha   90.00
_cell.angle_beta   90.00
_cell.angle_gamma   90.00
#
_symmetry.space_group_name_H-M   'P 1'
#
loop_
_entity.id
_entity.type
_entity.pdbx_description
1 polymer ?
#
loop_
_entity_poly.entity_id
_entity_poly.type
_entity_poly.pdbx_seq_one_letter_code
_entity_poly.pdbx_strand_id
1 'polypeptide(L)' 'MEIPDEGTKKGPKPPRVFVTEVENINPLMALLDEEITGKYSIKDSTEEVKIQDDDGQTYSKIKKALNEKNTQYHTYKTK' A
#
# COMPACT_ATOMS: atom_id res chain seq x y z
N MET A 1 36.60 19.08 -6.28
CA MET A 1 35.54 18.62 -7.21
C MET A 1 34.67 17.68 -6.39
N GLU A 2 33.70 18.25 -5.67
CA GLU A 2 32.79 17.46 -4.84
C GLU A 2 31.59 17.12 -5.72
N ILE A 3 31.47 15.83 -6.03
CA ILE A 3 30.27 15.23 -6.62
C ILE A 3 29.18 15.27 -5.53
N PRO A 4 28.07 16.00 -5.70
CA PRO A 4 26.94 15.84 -4.80
C PRO A 4 26.33 14.46 -5.07
N ASP A 5 26.46 13.58 -4.10
CA ASP A 5 25.68 12.34 -3.98
C ASP A 5 24.21 12.74 -4.10
N GLU A 6 23.58 12.37 -5.22
CA GLU A 6 22.16 12.54 -5.46
C GLU A 6 21.42 11.58 -4.53
N GLY A 7 21.32 11.99 -3.26
CA GLY A 7 20.53 11.34 -2.24
C GLY A 7 19.10 11.26 -2.76
N THR A 8 18.72 10.08 -3.24
CA THR A 8 17.35 9.75 -3.62
C THR A 8 16.41 10.28 -2.54
N LYS A 9 15.70 11.37 -2.86
CA LYS A 9 14.75 12.00 -1.95
C LYS A 9 13.60 11.02 -1.75
N LYS A 10 13.75 10.11 -0.79
CA LYS A 10 12.62 9.32 -0.27
C LYS A 10 11.65 10.35 0.29
N GLY A 11 10.59 10.62 -0.47
CA GLY A 11 9.51 11.49 -0.03
C GLY A 11 8.92 11.01 1.30
N PRO A 12 8.06 11.81 1.95
CA PRO A 12 7.36 11.36 3.15
C PRO A 12 6.71 10.00 2.87
N LYS A 13 6.86 9.06 3.82
CA LYS A 13 6.28 7.73 3.67
C LYS A 13 4.77 7.86 3.44
N PRO A 14 4.22 7.13 2.47
CA PRO A 14 2.80 7.18 2.21
C PRO A 14 2.00 6.70 3.44
N PRO A 15 0.77 7.19 3.58
CA PRO A 15 -0.09 6.76 4.68
C PRO A 15 -0.46 5.29 4.52
N ARG A 16 -0.75 4.64 5.63
CA ARG A 16 -1.20 3.24 5.64
C ARG A 16 -2.58 3.13 5.00
N VAL A 17 -2.78 2.10 4.19
CA VAL A 17 -4.08 1.73 3.65
C VAL A 17 -4.70 0.67 4.54
N PHE A 18 -5.95 0.87 4.91
CA PHE A 18 -6.73 -0.02 5.77
C PHE A 18 -7.91 -0.50 4.95
N VAL A 19 -7.97 -1.80 4.70
CA VAL A 19 -9.00 -2.42 3.88
C VAL A 19 -10.03 -3.04 4.81
N THR A 20 -11.29 -2.63 4.68
CA THR A 20 -12.42 -3.05 5.54
C THR A 20 -13.38 -3.93 4.74
N GLU A 21 -14.18 -4.74 5.44
CA GLU A 21 -15.16 -5.66 4.81
C GLU A 21 -14.54 -6.65 3.82
N VAL A 22 -13.29 -7.08 4.05
CA VAL A 22 -12.64 -8.11 3.23
C VAL A 22 -12.88 -9.47 3.85
N GLU A 23 -13.82 -10.24 3.30
CA GLU A 23 -14.02 -11.65 3.68
C GLU A 23 -12.82 -12.52 3.27
N ASN A 24 -12.11 -12.17 2.19
CA ASN A 24 -10.95 -12.91 1.72
C ASN A 24 -9.89 -12.01 1.09
N ILE A 25 -8.75 -11.86 1.77
CA ILE A 25 -7.62 -11.02 1.33
C ILE A 25 -6.70 -11.74 0.34
N ASN A 26 -6.72 -13.07 0.28
CA ASN A 26 -5.84 -13.85 -0.60
C ASN A 26 -5.92 -13.44 -2.08
N PRO A 27 -7.11 -13.28 -2.71
CA PRO A 27 -7.17 -12.84 -4.10
C PRO A 27 -6.64 -11.42 -4.29
N LEU A 28 -6.74 -10.58 -3.26
CA LEU A 28 -6.16 -9.25 -3.27
C LEU A 28 -4.64 -9.30 -3.16
N MET A 29 -4.09 -10.11 -2.24
CA MET A 29 -2.64 -10.31 -2.10
C MET A 29 -2.02 -10.83 -3.39
N ALA A 30 -2.62 -11.84 -4.01
CA ALA A 30 -2.12 -12.39 -5.27
C ALA A 30 -2.06 -11.32 -6.38
N LEU A 31 -3.10 -10.50 -6.49
CA LEU A 31 -3.13 -9.41 -7.47
C LEU A 31 -2.11 -8.32 -7.16
N LEU A 32 -1.95 -7.95 -5.89
CA LEU A 32 -0.93 -6.98 -5.48
C LEU A 32 0.48 -7.55 -5.75
N ASP A 33 0.70 -8.86 -5.56
CA ASP A 33 1.98 -9.51 -5.85
C ASP A 33 2.29 -9.53 -7.36
N GLU A 34 1.28 -9.76 -8.20
CA GLU A 34 1.42 -9.71 -9.67
C GLU A 34 1.60 -8.27 -10.22
N GLU A 35 0.80 -7.31 -9.75
CA GLU A 35 0.78 -5.94 -10.31
C GLU A 35 1.86 -5.02 -9.71
N ILE A 36 2.37 -5.36 -8.52
CA ILE A 36 3.22 -4.46 -7.73
C ILE A 36 4.58 -5.10 -7.46
N THR A 37 5.54 -4.71 -8.29
CA THR A 37 6.98 -4.98 -8.10
C THR A 37 7.61 -4.04 -7.07
N GLY A 38 7.01 -3.97 -5.87
CA GLY A 38 7.37 -3.03 -4.81
C GLY A 38 7.46 -3.69 -3.44
N LYS A 39 8.14 -3.04 -2.50
CA LYS A 39 8.17 -3.49 -1.10
C LYS A 39 6.97 -2.90 -0.37
N TYR A 40 6.03 -3.77 -0.03
CA TYR A 40 4.91 -3.46 0.85
C TYR A 40 4.73 -4.59 1.86
N SER A 41 4.06 -4.29 2.97
CA SER A 41 3.73 -5.22 4.03
C SER A 41 2.23 -5.25 4.21
N ILE A 42 1.68 -6.46 4.23
CA ILE A 42 0.27 -6.71 4.51
C ILE A 42 0.18 -7.35 5.88
N LYS A 43 -0.71 -6.83 6.71
CA LYS A 43 -1.00 -7.37 8.03
C LYS A 43 -2.51 -7.44 8.20
N ASP A 44 -3.03 -8.66 8.25
CA ASP A 44 -4.42 -8.88 8.62
C ASP A 44 -4.62 -8.53 10.11
N SER A 45 -5.79 -7.99 10.41
CA SER A 45 -6.31 -7.82 11.76
C SER A 45 -7.77 -8.27 11.73
N THR A 46 -8.33 -8.57 12.90
CA THR A 46 -9.68 -9.16 13.03
C THR A 46 -10.78 -8.40 12.30
N GLU A 47 -10.63 -7.08 12.12
CA GLU A 47 -11.64 -6.19 11.52
C GLU A 47 -11.20 -5.58 10.18
N GLU A 48 -9.90 -5.51 9.93
CA GLU A 48 -9.33 -4.74 8.80
C GLU A 48 -7.97 -5.30 8.39
N VAL A 49 -7.65 -5.20 7.11
CA VAL A 49 -6.31 -5.53 6.61
C VAL A 49 -5.49 -4.26 6.42
N LYS A 50 -4.30 -4.23 7.00
CA LYS A 50 -3.37 -3.09 6.94
C LYS A 50 -2.34 -3.34 5.85
N ILE A 51 -2.28 -2.43 4.90
CA ILE A 51 -1.26 -2.41 3.85
C ILE A 51 -0.39 -1.19 4.09
N GLN A 52 0.91 -1.42 4.28
CA GLN A 52 1.91 -0.39 4.45
C GLN A 52 2.98 -0.54 3.39
N ASP A 53 3.25 0.53 2.67
CA ASP A 53 4.31 0.59 1.67
C ASP A 53 5.30 1.71 1.99
N ASP A 54 6.49 1.62 1.41
CA ASP A 54 7.57 2.58 1.63
C ASP A 54 7.70 3.60 0.48
N ASP A 55 6.87 3.51 -0.56
CA ASP A 55 7.02 4.24 -1.83
C ASP A 55 5.69 4.74 -2.41
N GLY A 56 5.61 6.03 -2.74
CA GLY A 56 4.37 6.65 -3.23
C GLY A 56 3.84 6.07 -4.56
N GLN A 57 4.70 5.48 -5.40
CA GLN A 57 4.26 4.80 -6.62
C GLN A 57 3.56 3.48 -6.26
N THR A 58 4.10 2.74 -5.30
CA THR A 58 3.49 1.53 -4.74
C THR A 58 2.13 1.83 -4.09
N TYR A 59 2.05 2.85 -3.24
CA TYR A 59 0.78 3.33 -2.66
C TYR A 59 -0.30 3.59 -3.71
N SER A 60 0.05 4.28 -4.80
CA SER A 60 -0.89 4.62 -5.87
C SER A 60 -1.40 3.37 -6.60
N LYS A 61 -0.52 2.38 -6.84
CA LYS A 61 -0.89 1.09 -7.42
C LYS A 61 -1.82 0.30 -6.50
N ILE A 62 -1.52 0.23 -5.20
CA ILE A 62 -2.36 -0.44 -4.20
C ILE A 62 -3.78 0.14 -4.23
N LYS A 63 -3.92 1.47 -4.19
CA LYS A 63 -5.22 2.13 -4.25
C LYS A 63 -5.98 1.84 -5.55
N LYS A 64 -5.29 1.80 -6.68
CA LYS A 64 -5.89 1.48 -7.98
C LYS A 64 -6.42 0.03 -7.98
N ALA A 65 -5.60 -0.93 -7.58
CA ALA A 65 -5.97 -2.34 -7.46
C ALA A 65 -7.18 -2.56 -6.55
N LEU A 66 -7.20 -1.90 -5.39
CA LEU A 66 -8.35 -1.93 -4.46
C LEU A 66 -9.63 -1.39 -5.10
N ASN A 67 -9.53 -0.27 -5.83
CA ASN A 67 -10.66 0.34 -6.50
C ASN A 67 -11.19 -0.55 -7.65
N GLU A 68 -10.31 -1.18 -8.42
CA GLU A 68 -10.69 -2.13 -9.49
C GLU A 68 -11.45 -3.35 -8.94
N LYS A 69 -11.16 -3.75 -7.71
CA LYS A 69 -11.85 -4.84 -7.01
C LYS A 69 -13.08 -4.38 -6.22
N ASN A 70 -13.49 -3.11 -6.35
CA ASN A 70 -14.57 -2.52 -5.56
C ASN A 70 -14.41 -2.80 -4.05
N THR A 71 -13.16 -2.84 -3.59
CA THR A 71 -12.83 -3.16 -2.21
C THR A 71 -12.90 -1.89 -1.37
N GLN A 72 -13.59 -1.96 -0.23
CA GLN A 72 -13.69 -0.83 0.68
C GLN A 72 -12.39 -0.62 1.44
N TYR A 73 -11.87 0.60 1.44
CA TYR A 73 -10.66 0.94 2.17
C TYR A 73 -10.67 2.40 2.65
N HIS A 74 -9.90 2.67 3.70
CA HIS A 74 -9.61 4.00 4.19
C HIS A 74 -8.09 4.18 4.39
N THR A 75 -7.59 5.39 4.22
CA THR A 75 -6.13 5.68 4.29
C THR A 75 -5.74 6.47 5.55
N TYR A 76 -6.70 6.68 6.45
CA TYR A 76 -6.54 7.41 7.68
C TYR A 76 -7.43 6.80 8.75
N LYS A 77 -6.91 6.59 9.96
CA LYS A 77 -7.73 6.24 11.13
C LYS A 77 -7.84 7.51 11.95
N THR A 78 -8.96 8.22 11.83
CA THR A 78 -9.24 9.38 12.66
C THR A 78 -9.22 8.91 14.11
N LYS A 79 -8.36 9.53 14.92
CA LYS A 79 -8.16 9.18 16.32
C LYS A 79 -9.34 9.64 17.18
#